data_AF-A0A351Y5V1-F1
#
_entry.id   AF-A0A351Y5V1-F1
#
_cell.length_a   1.000
_cell.length_b   1.000
_cell.length_c   1.000
_cell.angle_alpha   90.00
_cell.angle_beta   90.00
_cell.angle_gamma   90.00
#
_symmetry.space_group_name_H-M   'P 1'
#
loop_
_entity.id
_entity.type
_entity.pdbx_description
1 polymer ?
#
loop_
_entity_poly.entity_id
_entity_poly.type
_entity_poly.pdbx_seq_one_letter_code
_entity_poly.pdbx_strand_id
1 'polypeptide(L)' 'MINNKDHDIEFYIDAEIYNAELVNFHPNINTASLSLSRDMFHKYLEVIPYETHIVHLAS' A
#
# COMPACT_ATOMS: atom_id res chain seq x y z
N MET A 1 -5.03 -8.60 4.18
CA MET A 1 -4.85 -8.57 2.72
C MET A 1 -5.83 -7.56 2.15
N ILE A 2 -5.47 -6.80 1.11
CA ILE A 2 -6.34 -5.80 0.46
C ILE A 2 -7.63 -6.43 -0.10
N ASN A 3 -7.73 -7.76 -0.15
CA ASN A 3 -8.94 -8.51 -0.49
C ASN A 3 -9.92 -8.71 0.68
N ASN A 4 -9.99 -7.78 1.63
CA ASN A 4 -10.92 -7.88 2.74
C ASN A 4 -12.34 -7.47 2.31
N LYS A 5 -13.22 -8.46 2.14
CA LYS A 5 -14.59 -8.27 1.64
C LYS A 5 -15.46 -7.42 2.56
N ASP A 6 -15.14 -7.41 3.85
CA ASP A 6 -15.93 -6.72 4.86
C ASP A 6 -15.47 -5.25 5.03
N HIS A 7 -14.38 -4.86 4.37
CA HIS A 7 -13.80 -3.52 4.41
C HIS A 7 -13.57 -2.98 5.84
N ASP A 8 -13.41 -3.86 6.84
CA ASP A 8 -13.33 -3.53 8.27
C ASP A 8 -11.90 -3.29 8.77
N ILE A 9 -10.99 -2.95 7.85
CA ILE A 9 -9.58 -2.68 8.17
C ILE A 9 -9.19 -1.27 7.73
N GLU A 10 -8.40 -0.62 8.57
CA GLU A 10 -7.73 0.63 8.26
C GLU A 10 -6.34 0.33 7.67
N PHE A 11 -5.96 1.06 6.62
CA PHE A 11 -4.70 0.82 5.92
C PHE A 11 -3.66 1.87 6.31
N TYR A 12 -2.64 1.43 7.07
CA TYR A 12 -1.55 2.29 7.52
C TYR A 12 -0.30 2.07 6.68
N ILE A 13 0.32 3.17 6.24
CA ILE A 13 1.54 3.15 5.43
C ILE A 13 2.58 4.04 6.08
N ASP A 14 3.80 3.52 6.23
CA ASP A 14 4.94 4.32 6.67
C ASP A 14 5.25 5.43 5.64
N ALA A 15 5.47 6.65 6.11
CA ALA A 15 5.88 7.79 5.30
C ALA A 15 7.14 7.50 4.45
N GLU A 16 8.08 6.68 4.94
CA GLU A 16 9.26 6.28 4.16
C GLU A 16 8.86 5.44 2.94
N ILE A 17 7.91 4.52 3.11
CA ILE A 17 7.38 3.68 2.02
C ILE A 17 6.55 4.52 1.05
N TYR A 18 5.70 5.41 1.57
CA TYR A 18 4.85 6.28 0.76
C TYR A 18 5.66 7.21 -0.16
N ASN A 19 6.84 7.63 0.29
CA ASN A 19 7.73 8.53 -0.44
C ASN A 19 8.83 7.81 -1.24
N ALA A 20 8.97 6.48 -1.14
CA ALA A 20 9.96 5.70 -1.87
C ALA A 20 9.76 5.80 -3.39
N GLU A 21 10.86 5.81 -4.15
CA GLU A 21 10.80 5.87 -5.62
C GLU A 21 10.14 4.62 -6.24
N LEU A 22 10.37 3.47 -5.61
CA LEU A 22 9.86 2.17 -6.03
C LEU A 22 9.33 1.42 -4.80
N VAL A 23 8.08 0.97 -4.87
CA VAL A 23 7.44 0.17 -3.82
C VAL A 23 7.26 -1.25 -4.34
N ASN A 24 7.67 -2.23 -3.54
CA ASN A 24 7.56 -3.65 -3.86
C ASN A 24 6.63 -4.34 -2.87
N PHE A 25 5.64 -5.07 -3.37
CA PHE A 25 4.72 -5.82 -2.52
C PHE A 25 4.16 -7.05 -3.24
N HIS A 26 3.61 -7.98 -2.47
CA HIS A 26 2.98 -9.19 -2.99
C HIS A 26 1.54 -8.89 -3.44
N PRO A 27 1.13 -9.25 -4.67
CA PRO A 27 -0.19 -8.95 -5.22
C PRO A 27 -1.24 -9.96 -4.72
N ASN A 28 -1.42 -10.01 -3.41
CA ASN A 28 -2.28 -10.97 -2.72
C ASN A 28 -1.88 -12.47 -2.90
N ILE A 29 -0.66 -12.75 -3.40
CA ILE A 29 -0.04 -14.07 -3.41
C ILE A 29 1.45 -13.94 -3.11
N ASN A 30 1.97 -14.74 -2.18
CA ASN A 30 3.38 -14.62 -1.73
C ASN A 30 4.40 -15.19 -2.73
N THR A 31 3.94 -15.76 -3.85
CA THR A 31 4.79 -16.33 -4.91
C THR A 31 5.06 -15.37 -6.06
N ALA A 32 4.55 -14.14 -5.98
CA ALA A 32 4.80 -13.09 -6.97
C ALA A 32 5.12 -11.77 -6.27
N SER A 33 5.85 -10.90 -6.96
CA SER A 33 6.15 -9.53 -6.51
C SER A 33 5.71 -8.55 -7.58
N LEU A 34 5.06 -7.46 -7.16
CA LEU A 34 4.70 -6.33 -7.99
C LEU A 34 5.55 -5.13 -7.55
N SER A 35 6.17 -4.48 -8.53
CA SER A 35 6.95 -3.26 -8.34
C SER A 35 6.23 -2.10 -8.99
N LEU A 36 5.89 -1.07 -8.21
CA LEU A 36 5.25 0.15 -8.71
C LEU A 36 6.17 1.35 -8.47
N SER A 37 6.22 2.27 -9.43
CA SER A 37 6.77 3.60 -9.15
C SER A 37 5.90 4.31 -8.12
N ARG A 38 6.46 5.29 -7.43
CA ARG A 38 5.70 6.13 -6.47
C ARG A 38 4.38 6.63 -7.03
N ASP A 39 4.39 7.20 -8.22
CA ASP A 39 3.19 7.77 -8.86
C ASP A 39 2.14 6.70 -9.17
N MET A 40 2.57 5.50 -9.57
CA MET A 40 1.66 4.37 -9.78
C MET A 40 1.13 3.83 -8.47
N PHE A 41 1.95 3.81 -7.42
CA PHE A 41 1.53 3.40 -6.09
C PHE A 41 0.49 4.37 -5.51
N HIS A 42 0.68 5.68 -5.66
CA HIS A 42 -0.31 6.68 -5.25
C HIS A 42 -1.63 6.52 -6.00
N LYS A 43 -1.60 6.35 -7.33
CA LYS A 43 -2.80 6.04 -8.12
C LYS A 43 -3.47 4.72 -7.70
N TYR A 44 -2.67 3.73 -7.31
CA TYR A 44 -3.19 2.47 -6.79
C TYR A 44 -3.94 2.69 -5.47
N LEU A 45 -3.41 3.51 -4.56
CA LEU A 45 -4.07 3.85 -3.30
C LEU A 45 -5.38 4.63 -3.50
N GLU A 46 -5.52 5.41 -4.58
CA GLU A 46 -6.76 6.14 -4.91
C GLU A 46 -7.91 5.23 -5.35
N VAL A 47 -7.61 4.04 -5.89
CA VAL A 47 -8.61 3.12 -6.44
C VAL A 47 -8.97 1.96 -5.50
N ILE A 48 -8.19 1.75 -4.44
CA ILE A 48 -8.53 0.75 -3.43
C ILE A 48 -9.62 1.29 -2.49
N PRO A 49 -10.56 0.44 -2.05
CA PRO A 49 -11.72 0.86 -1.25
C PRO A 49 -11.39 1.02 0.24
N TYR A 50 -10.17 1.44 0.58
CA TYR A 50 -9.71 1.60 1.96
C TYR A 50 -9.23 3.03 2.19
N GLU A 51 -9.59 3.59 3.35
CA GLU A 51 -8.96 4.81 3.82
C GLU A 51 -7.49 4.53 4.15
N THR A 52 -6.61 5.41 3.64
CA THR A 52 -5.17 5.27 3.79
C THR A 52 -4.63 6.30 4.76
N HIS A 53 -3.91 5.83 5.76
CA HIS A 53 -3.29 6.67 6.80
C HIS A 53 -1.78 6.63 6.64
N ILE A 54 -1.18 7.77 6.33
CA ILE A 54 0.27 7.90 6.28
C ILE A 54 0.77 8.24 7.68
N VAL A 55 1.67 7.40 8.21
CA VAL A 55 2.19 7.53 9.57
C VAL A 55 3.71 7.63 9.55
N HIS A 56 4.26 8.38 10.51
CA HIS A 56 5.69 8.40 10.77
C HIS A 56 5.97 7.41 11.90
N LEU A 57 6.58 6.26 11.56
CA LEU A 57 7.06 5.33 12.56
C LEU A 57 8.42 5.82 13.07
N ALA A 58 8.56 5.96 14.39
CA ALA A 58 9.84 6.32 14.99
C ALA A 58 10.79 5.12 14.84
N SER A 59 11.96 5.36 14.23
CA SER A 59 13.08 4.42 14.14
C SER A 59 13.80 4.26 15.47
#